data_AF-A0A8H7ZFV3-F1
#
_entry.id   AF-A0A8H7ZFV3-F1
#
_cell.length_a   1.000
_cell.length_b   1.000
_cell.length_c   1.000
_cell.angle_alpha   90.00
_cell.angle_beta   90.00
_cell.angle_gamma   90.00
#
_symmetry.space_group_name_H-M   'P 1'
#
loop_
_entity.id
_entity.type
_entity.pdbx_description
1 polymer ?
#
loop_
_entity_poly.entity_id
_entity_poly.type
_entity_poly.pdbx_seq_one_letter_code
_entity_poly.pdbx_strand_id
1 'polypeptide(L)'
;MNEDEQLQQEIHSLERDIVQLGDDLKELSHNESMLQREVTKLEQLEEEQNQPPLHGHHDVVPMIKHTYFDPSVAQYFDDTESPPQIQPIDERIIERADTKENIMYENILRMSGITAFPINKHLYPNDEILGIRFDIFSPKTRSFKQPHYVILLKSKLNEASYWKVHKTTLPVHVPLDRYQQELSETHDVDKFVTQIHNYLAKDNEKRKARS
;
A
#
# COMPACT_ATOMS: atom_id res chain seq x y z
N MET A 1 -4.14 -57.62 -18.95
CA MET A 1 -3.46 -56.75 -17.97
C MET A 1 -4.34 -56.78 -16.75
N ASN A 2 -3.86 -57.39 -15.68
CA ASN A 2 -4.70 -57.72 -14.51
C ASN A 2 -4.98 -56.43 -13.73
N GLU A 3 -6.21 -56.25 -13.23
CA GLU A 3 -6.56 -55.11 -12.37
C GLU A 3 -5.64 -55.02 -11.14
N ASP A 4 -5.17 -56.18 -10.67
CA ASP A 4 -4.19 -56.32 -9.60
C ASP A 4 -2.81 -55.72 -9.98
N GLU A 5 -2.38 -55.83 -11.25
CA GLU A 5 -1.12 -55.22 -11.71
C GLU A 5 -1.21 -53.70 -11.80
N GLN A 6 -2.39 -53.16 -12.14
CA GLN A 6 -2.61 -51.71 -12.16
C GLN A 6 -2.62 -51.12 -10.75
N LEU A 7 -3.28 -51.79 -9.80
CA LEU A 7 -3.30 -51.37 -8.40
C LEU A 7 -1.89 -51.39 -7.79
N GLN A 8 -1.08 -52.40 -8.09
CA GLN A 8 0.31 -52.47 -7.62
C GLN A 8 1.18 -51.33 -8.19
N GLN A 9 0.96 -50.95 -9.45
CA GLN A 9 1.65 -49.79 -10.06
C GLN A 9 1.24 -48.47 -9.42
N GLU A 10 -0.05 -48.30 -9.12
CA GLU A 10 -0.57 -47.10 -8.47
C GLU A 10 -0.05 -46.96 -7.04
N ILE A 11 -0.02 -48.05 -6.26
CA ILE A 11 0.57 -48.08 -4.92
C ILE A 11 2.05 -47.68 -4.97
N HIS A 12 2.83 -48.26 -5.89
CA HIS A 12 4.24 -47.91 -6.04
C HIS A 12 4.44 -46.46 -6.50
N SER A 13 3.51 -45.88 -7.26
CA SER A 13 3.55 -44.46 -7.60
C SER A 13 3.32 -43.60 -6.36
N LEU A 14 2.27 -43.89 -5.60
CA LEU A 14 1.91 -43.16 -4.39
C LEU A 14 3.02 -43.25 -3.32
N GLU A 15 3.67 -44.40 -3.17
CA GLU A 15 4.80 -44.56 -2.26
C GLU A 15 5.98 -43.64 -2.62
N ARG A 16 6.27 -43.46 -3.92
CA ARG A 16 7.30 -42.52 -4.36
C ARG A 16 6.89 -41.07 -4.08
N ASP A 17 5.64 -40.73 -4.35
CA ASP A 17 5.13 -39.39 -4.11
C ASP A 17 5.16 -39.03 -2.61
N ILE A 18 4.84 -39.98 -1.72
CA ILE A 18 4.93 -39.81 -0.26
C ILE A 18 6.38 -39.53 0.17
N VAL A 19 7.35 -40.26 -0.39
CA VAL A 19 8.77 -40.03 -0.07
C VAL A 19 9.21 -38.65 -0.55
N GLN A 20 8.84 -38.28 -1.78
CA GLN A 20 9.20 -36.98 -2.35
C GLN A 20 8.57 -35.81 -1.56
N LEU A 21 7.29 -35.90 -1.22
CA LEU A 21 6.63 -34.91 -0.36
C LEU A 21 7.27 -34.82 1.03
N GLY A 22 7.77 -35.95 1.55
CA GLY A 22 8.49 -35.99 2.81
C GLY A 22 9.82 -35.24 2.77
N ASP A 23 10.52 -35.26 1.64
CA ASP A 23 11.76 -34.51 1.44
C ASP A 23 11.49 -33.02 1.20
N ASP A 24 10.47 -32.68 0.41
CA ASP A 24 10.03 -31.30 0.20
C ASP A 24 9.63 -30.64 1.54
N LEU A 25 8.93 -31.37 2.41
CA LEU A 25 8.57 -30.90 3.76
C LEU A 25 9.78 -30.58 4.63
N LYS A 26 10.86 -31.37 4.53
CA LYS A 26 12.09 -31.12 5.29
C LYS A 26 12.80 -29.87 4.77
N GLU A 27 12.86 -29.69 3.46
CA GLU A 27 13.44 -28.50 2.85
C GLU A 27 12.64 -27.24 3.24
N LEU A 28 11.31 -27.32 3.18
CA LEU A 28 10.43 -26.22 3.56
C LEU A 28 10.60 -25.85 5.04
N SER A 29 10.67 -26.86 5.92
CA SER A 29 10.89 -26.66 7.36
C SER A 29 12.26 -26.02 7.65
N HIS A 30 13.29 -26.41 6.89
CA HIS A 30 14.61 -25.78 6.99
C HIS A 30 14.57 -24.29 6.58
N ASN A 31 13.91 -23.99 5.47
CA ASN A 31 13.75 -22.62 4.97
C ASN A 31 12.95 -21.74 5.94
N GLU A 32 11.88 -22.30 6.53
CA GLU A 32 11.09 -21.61 7.56
C GLU A 32 11.95 -21.23 8.77
N SER A 33 12.79 -22.16 9.25
CA SER A 33 13.69 -21.89 10.38
C SER A 33 14.70 -20.79 10.07
N MET A 34 15.25 -20.76 8.85
CA MET A 34 16.17 -19.71 8.41
C MET A 34 15.48 -18.34 8.32
N LEU A 35 14.26 -18.29 7.78
CA LEU A 35 13.48 -17.05 7.68
C LEU A 35 13.08 -16.51 9.06
N GLN A 36 12.64 -17.39 9.98
CA GLN A 36 12.32 -16.98 11.35
C GLN A 36 13.53 -16.33 12.04
N ARG A 37 14.74 -16.88 11.82
CA ARG A 37 15.97 -16.31 12.37
C ARG A 37 16.29 -14.92 11.82
N GLU A 38 16.05 -14.69 10.53
CA GLU A 38 16.27 -13.37 9.93
C GLU A 38 15.22 -12.35 10.39
N VAL A 39 13.96 -12.76 10.55
CA VAL A 39 12.90 -11.90 11.13
C VAL A 39 13.28 -11.45 12.53
N THR A 40 13.70 -12.38 13.41
CA THR A 40 14.14 -12.02 14.77
C THR A 40 15.32 -11.04 14.77
N LYS A 41 16.25 -11.20 13.84
CA LYS A 41 17.40 -10.29 13.71
C LYS A 41 16.98 -8.89 13.26
N LEU A 42 16.02 -8.80 12.34
CA LEU A 42 15.49 -7.51 11.86
C LEU A 42 14.67 -6.80 12.96
N GLU A 43 13.87 -7.54 13.73
CA GLU A 43 13.13 -6.99 14.88
C GLU A 43 14.07 -6.40 15.94
N GLN A 44 15.21 -7.06 16.22
CA GLN A 44 16.23 -6.52 17.13
C GLN A 44 16.85 -5.22 16.62
N LEU A 45 17.12 -5.11 15.32
CA LEU A 45 17.65 -3.88 14.71
C LEU A 45 16.62 -2.74 14.73
N GLU A 46 15.34 -3.05 14.59
CA GLU A 46 14.25 -2.07 14.69
C GLU A 46 14.09 -1.56 16.12
N GLU A 47 14.22 -2.43 17.13
CA GLU A 47 14.21 -2.03 18.54
C GLU A 47 15.41 -1.14 18.91
N GLU A 48 16.60 -1.41 18.36
CA GLU A 48 17.79 -0.57 18.56
C GLU A 48 17.65 0.82 17.92
N GLN A 49 17.01 0.93 16.76
CA GLN A 49 16.78 2.23 16.10
C GLN A 49 15.66 3.05 16.74
N ASN A 50 14.68 2.42 17.38
CA ASN A 50 13.52 3.10 17.95
C ASN A 50 13.64 3.44 19.44
N GLN A 51 14.81 3.27 20.07
CA GLN A 51 15.00 3.75 21.44
C GLN A 51 14.98 5.29 21.50
N PRO A 52 14.11 5.91 22.31
CA PRO A 52 14.13 7.35 22.52
C PRO A 52 15.44 7.75 23.21
N PRO A 53 16.08 8.87 22.83
CA PRO A 53 17.32 9.31 23.44
C PRO A 53 17.13 9.57 24.94
N LEU A 54 18.06 9.08 25.75
CA LEU A 54 17.93 8.97 27.21
C LEU A 54 17.91 10.32 27.96
N HIS A 55 18.03 11.47 27.30
CA HIS A 55 18.20 12.77 27.97
C HIS A 55 17.21 13.81 27.45
N GLY A 56 16.27 14.19 28.32
CA GLY A 56 15.36 15.31 28.09
C GLY A 56 16.09 16.65 28.24
N HIS A 57 16.39 17.29 27.12
CA HIS A 57 16.59 18.74 27.08
C HIS A 57 15.40 19.37 26.39
N HIS A 58 14.59 20.11 27.17
CA HIS A 58 13.67 21.10 26.62
C HIS A 58 14.49 22.25 26.05
N ASP A 59 14.93 22.11 24.81
CA ASP A 59 15.43 23.24 24.04
C ASP A 59 14.24 23.85 23.28
N VAL A 60 13.93 25.09 23.65
CA VAL A 60 12.99 25.96 22.95
C VAL A 60 13.37 25.98 21.47
N VAL A 61 12.48 25.57 20.58
CA VAL A 61 12.72 25.55 19.14
C VAL A 61 13.15 26.96 18.70
N PRO A 62 14.37 27.15 18.16
CA PRO A 62 14.80 28.46 17.70
C PRO A 62 13.92 28.90 16.53
N MET A 63 13.41 30.13 16.60
CA MET A 63 12.69 30.77 15.50
C MET A 63 13.56 30.73 14.23
N ILE A 64 13.05 30.09 13.17
CA ILE A 64 13.76 29.88 11.89
C ILE A 64 14.22 31.24 11.36
N LYS A 65 15.53 31.46 11.32
CA LYS A 65 16.14 32.58 10.60
C LYS A 65 16.61 32.06 9.24
N HIS A 66 16.09 32.64 8.16
CA HIS A 66 16.53 32.37 6.78
C HIS A 66 17.91 32.97 6.51
N THR A 67 18.93 32.55 7.27
CA THR A 67 20.33 32.99 7.09
C THR A 67 21.13 32.05 6.19
N TYR A 68 20.48 31.04 5.60
CA TYR A 68 21.13 29.99 4.79
C TYR A 68 20.66 29.98 3.34
N PHE A 69 20.00 31.04 2.86
CA PHE A 69 19.69 31.15 1.45
C PHE A 69 20.97 31.49 0.69
N ASP A 70 21.50 30.51 -0.05
CA ASP A 70 22.70 30.67 -0.86
C ASP A 70 22.40 31.63 -2.02
N PRO A 71 23.05 32.80 -2.09
CA PRO A 71 22.79 33.77 -3.16
C PRO A 71 23.08 33.21 -4.57
N SER A 72 23.91 32.17 -4.68
CA SER A 72 24.30 31.58 -5.97
C SER A 72 23.16 30.86 -6.69
N VAL A 73 22.10 30.48 -5.98
CA VAL A 73 20.92 29.81 -6.57
C VAL A 73 19.76 30.75 -6.87
N ALA A 74 19.89 32.05 -6.54
CA ALA A 74 18.83 33.04 -6.79
C ALA A 74 18.44 33.15 -8.27
N GLN A 75 19.40 32.99 -9.18
CA GLN A 75 19.20 33.05 -10.63
C GLN A 75 18.30 31.95 -11.22
N TYR A 76 18.06 30.85 -10.49
CA TYR A 76 17.20 29.76 -10.95
C TYR A 76 15.71 29.98 -10.63
N PHE A 77 15.39 31.06 -9.91
CA PHE A 77 14.03 31.46 -9.56
C PHE A 77 13.50 32.60 -10.43
N ASP A 78 14.28 33.07 -11.41
CA ASP A 78 13.78 33.99 -12.44
C ASP A 78 13.09 33.16 -13.54
N ASP A 79 11.76 33.30 -13.59
CA ASP A 79 10.88 32.57 -14.50
C ASP A 79 11.30 32.77 -15.97
N THR A 80 11.75 31.70 -16.61
CA THR A 80 11.87 31.61 -18.07
C THR A 80 11.09 30.41 -18.59
N GLU A 81 9.98 30.71 -19.26
CA GLU A 81 9.06 29.78 -19.90
C GLU A 81 9.76 28.96 -21.00
N SER A 82 9.72 27.63 -20.91
CA SER A 82 9.88 26.68 -22.04
C SER A 82 9.36 25.29 -21.67
N PRO A 83 8.68 24.56 -22.58
CA PRO A 83 7.98 23.29 -22.29
C PRO A 83 8.94 22.08 -22.18
N PRO A 84 8.59 21.02 -21.41
CA PRO A 84 9.56 20.02 -20.95
C PRO A 84 9.86 18.93 -21.99
N GLN A 85 11.14 18.60 -22.14
CA GLN A 85 11.61 17.37 -22.78
C GLN A 85 11.71 16.25 -21.74
N ILE A 86 11.21 15.06 -22.08
CA ILE A 86 11.21 13.88 -21.19
C ILE A 86 12.65 13.37 -21.06
N GLN A 87 13.23 13.52 -19.86
CA GLN A 87 14.53 12.96 -19.47
C GLN A 87 14.35 11.72 -18.58
N PRO A 88 15.35 10.81 -18.52
CA PRO A 88 15.37 9.73 -17.54
C PRO A 88 15.19 10.30 -16.14
N ILE A 89 14.38 9.63 -15.30
CA ILE A 89 14.03 10.10 -13.96
C ILE A 89 15.33 10.22 -13.15
N ASP A 90 15.72 11.45 -12.86
CA ASP A 90 16.90 11.81 -12.06
C ASP A 90 16.74 11.25 -10.64
N GLU A 91 17.72 10.50 -10.13
CA GLU A 91 17.74 10.00 -8.74
C GLU A 91 17.54 11.12 -7.71
N ARG A 92 17.91 12.37 -8.06
CA ARG A 92 17.66 13.56 -7.24
C ARG A 92 16.18 13.94 -7.13
N ILE A 93 15.33 13.51 -8.07
CA ILE A 93 13.86 13.67 -7.98
C ILE A 93 13.28 12.67 -6.97
N ILE A 94 13.86 11.46 -6.88
CA ILE A 94 13.51 10.46 -5.88
C ILE A 94 13.97 10.93 -4.49
N GLU A 95 15.20 11.44 -4.37
CA GLU A 95 15.70 12.05 -3.10
C GLU A 95 14.89 13.27 -2.65
N ARG A 96 14.39 14.10 -3.59
CA ARG A 96 13.48 15.21 -3.28
C ARG A 96 12.10 14.71 -2.83
N ALA A 97 11.58 13.64 -3.43
CA ALA A 97 10.33 12.99 -3.01
C ALA A 97 10.46 12.36 -1.61
N ASP A 98 11.64 11.81 -1.28
CA ASP A 98 11.99 11.20 0.02
C ASP A 98 12.50 12.21 1.07
N THR A 99 12.25 13.51 0.87
CA THR A 99 12.49 14.47 1.95
C THR A 99 11.54 14.18 3.11
N LYS A 100 12.06 14.18 4.34
CA LYS A 100 11.27 14.00 5.58
C LYS A 100 10.03 14.92 5.63
N GLU A 101 10.11 16.08 5.00
CA GLU A 101 9.02 17.04 4.84
C GLU A 101 7.88 16.49 3.98
N ASN A 102 8.15 15.91 2.81
CA ASN A 102 7.14 15.29 1.95
C ASN A 102 6.45 14.10 2.63
N ILE A 103 7.21 13.28 3.35
CA ILE A 103 6.66 12.16 4.14
C ILE A 103 5.73 12.68 5.24
N MET A 104 6.10 13.77 5.91
CA MET A 104 5.26 14.38 6.94
C MET A 104 3.97 14.95 6.34
N TYR A 105 4.05 15.66 5.22
CA TYR A 105 2.87 16.18 4.51
C TYR A 105 1.94 15.05 4.06
N GLU A 106 2.47 13.97 3.49
CA GLU A 106 1.67 12.79 3.12
C GLU A 106 0.96 12.19 4.34
N ASN A 107 1.66 12.04 5.47
CA ASN A 107 1.07 11.52 6.70
C ASN A 107 -0.06 12.40 7.21
N ILE A 108 0.10 13.73 7.16
CA ILE A 108 -0.95 14.69 7.53
C ILE A 108 -2.16 14.53 6.61
N LEU A 109 -1.95 14.41 5.30
CA LEU A 109 -3.04 14.20 4.34
C LEU A 109 -3.77 12.87 4.59
N ARG A 110 -3.04 11.81 4.97
CA ARG A 110 -3.62 10.50 5.34
C ARG A 110 -4.47 10.52 6.60
N MET A 111 -4.28 11.51 7.47
CA MET A 111 -5.16 11.69 8.63
C MET A 111 -6.59 12.09 8.25
N SER A 112 -6.83 12.53 7.01
CA SER A 112 -8.19 12.79 6.50
C SER A 112 -9.03 11.51 6.32
N GLY A 113 -8.40 10.34 6.30
CA GLY A 113 -9.06 9.03 6.21
C GLY A 113 -9.27 8.50 4.79
N ILE A 114 -9.20 9.36 3.77
CA ILE A 114 -9.22 8.95 2.36
C ILE A 114 -8.07 9.65 1.64
N THR A 115 -7.19 8.89 0.99
CA THR A 115 -6.14 9.46 0.15
C THR A 115 -6.02 8.73 -1.18
N ALA A 116 -5.69 9.48 -2.22
CA ALA A 116 -5.31 8.94 -3.50
C ALA A 116 -3.78 8.83 -3.59
N PHE A 117 -3.28 7.79 -4.24
CA PHE A 117 -1.86 7.61 -4.50
C PHE A 117 -1.63 7.12 -5.94
N PRO A 118 -0.53 7.56 -6.58
CA PRO A 118 -0.17 7.10 -7.91
C PRO A 118 0.27 5.63 -7.86
N ILE A 119 -0.11 4.86 -8.87
CA ILE A 119 0.42 3.50 -9.08
C ILE A 119 1.41 3.57 -10.24
N ASN A 120 2.49 2.78 -10.13
CA ASN A 120 3.54 2.74 -11.13
C ASN A 120 2.97 2.46 -12.53
N LYS A 121 3.09 3.44 -13.43
CA LYS A 121 2.58 3.37 -14.81
C LYS A 121 3.26 2.30 -15.64
N HIS A 122 4.47 1.88 -15.30
CA HIS A 122 5.17 0.81 -16.02
C HIS A 122 4.45 -0.54 -15.90
N LEU A 123 3.67 -0.75 -14.83
CA LEU A 123 2.84 -1.94 -14.67
C LEU A 123 1.54 -1.86 -15.49
N TYR A 124 1.14 -0.66 -15.90
CA TYR A 124 -0.11 -0.36 -16.62
C TYR A 124 0.14 0.68 -17.73
N PRO A 125 0.97 0.37 -18.74
CA PRO A 125 1.50 1.37 -19.68
C PRO A 125 0.43 2.05 -20.55
N ASN A 126 -0.72 1.38 -20.75
CA ASN A 126 -1.81 1.87 -21.60
C ASN A 126 -3.05 2.30 -20.82
N ASP A 127 -3.05 2.12 -19.49
CA ASP A 127 -4.23 2.38 -18.66
C ASP A 127 -4.02 3.57 -17.74
N GLU A 128 -5.06 4.39 -17.56
CA GLU A 128 -5.07 5.36 -16.46
C GLU A 128 -5.48 4.62 -15.18
N ILE A 129 -4.60 4.65 -14.18
CA ILE A 129 -4.75 3.92 -12.92
C ILE A 129 -4.70 4.88 -11.73
N LEU A 130 -5.54 4.63 -10.73
CA LEU A 130 -5.59 5.40 -9.50
C LEU A 130 -5.70 4.46 -8.29
N GLY A 131 -4.78 4.61 -7.33
CA GLY A 131 -4.87 3.94 -6.05
C GLY A 131 -5.63 4.80 -5.05
N ILE A 132 -6.57 4.22 -4.32
CA ILE A 132 -7.28 4.85 -3.21
C ILE A 132 -6.97 4.06 -1.94
N ARG A 133 -6.63 4.78 -0.88
CA ARG A 133 -6.36 4.28 0.46
C ARG A 133 -7.41 4.80 1.43
N PHE A 134 -7.90 3.92 2.29
CA PHE A 134 -8.87 4.20 3.34
C PHE A 134 -8.24 3.92 4.71
N ASP A 135 -8.00 4.97 5.50
CA ASP A 135 -7.45 4.89 6.85
C ASP A 135 -8.58 5.11 7.87
N ILE A 136 -8.89 4.08 8.66
CA ILE A 136 -9.94 4.17 9.68
C ILE A 136 -9.31 4.36 11.06
N PHE A 137 -9.53 5.54 11.64
CA PHE A 137 -9.09 5.82 13.01
C PHE A 137 -9.95 5.09 14.05
N SER A 138 -9.31 4.56 15.08
CA SER A 138 -9.96 3.92 16.22
C SER A 138 -9.76 4.77 17.48
N PRO A 139 -10.80 5.48 17.94
CA PRO A 139 -10.72 6.29 19.17
C PRO A 139 -10.39 5.48 20.43
N LYS A 140 -10.80 4.20 20.48
CA LYS A 140 -10.55 3.29 21.62
C LYS A 140 -9.06 3.01 21.79
N THR A 141 -8.38 2.70 20.70
CA THR A 141 -6.95 2.37 20.69
C THR A 141 -6.06 3.57 20.40
N ARG A 142 -6.68 4.72 20.08
CA ARG A 142 -6.01 5.97 19.63
C ARG A 142 -5.02 5.73 18.49
N SER A 143 -5.38 4.83 17.59
CA SER A 143 -4.53 4.40 16.49
C SER A 143 -5.33 4.17 15.22
N PHE A 144 -4.67 4.28 14.07
CA PHE A 144 -5.25 3.86 12.80
C PHE A 144 -5.28 2.34 12.71
N LYS A 145 -6.37 1.80 12.17
CA LYS A 145 -6.47 0.39 11.79
C LYS A 145 -5.67 0.14 10.52
N GLN A 146 -5.48 -1.14 10.19
CA GLN A 146 -4.90 -1.53 8.91
C GLN A 146 -5.71 -0.87 7.77
N PRO A 147 -5.04 -0.17 6.83
CA PRO A 147 -5.73 0.51 5.74
C PRO A 147 -6.36 -0.48 4.76
N HIS A 148 -7.47 -0.06 4.16
CA HIS A 148 -8.04 -0.74 3.01
C HIS A 148 -7.69 0.00 1.73
N TYR A 149 -7.61 -0.74 0.62
CA TYR A 149 -7.20 -0.22 -0.67
C TYR A 149 -8.24 -0.56 -1.74
N VAL A 150 -8.41 0.37 -2.67
CA VAL A 150 -9.14 0.16 -3.93
C VAL A 150 -8.25 0.68 -5.05
N ILE A 151 -8.08 -0.14 -6.09
CA ILE A 151 -7.38 0.22 -7.31
C ILE A 151 -8.43 0.44 -8.39
N LEU A 152 -8.49 1.65 -8.92
CA LEU A 152 -9.38 2.03 -10.02
C LEU A 152 -8.60 2.03 -11.33
N LEU A 153 -9.19 1.43 -12.36
CA LEU A 153 -8.72 1.55 -13.74
C LEU A 153 -9.75 2.36 -14.53
N LYS A 154 -9.27 3.29 -15.35
CA LYS A 154 -10.13 3.99 -16.30
C LYS A 154 -10.25 3.14 -17.56
N SER A 155 -11.45 2.66 -17.83
CA SER A 155 -11.76 1.91 -19.03
C SER A 155 -12.37 2.84 -20.08
N LYS A 156 -12.04 2.61 -21.35
CA LYS A 156 -12.68 3.29 -22.48
C LYS A 156 -13.64 2.30 -23.14
N LEU A 157 -14.92 2.66 -23.24
CA LEU A 157 -15.91 1.91 -24.01
C LEU A 157 -16.72 2.91 -24.82
N ASN A 158 -16.73 2.74 -26.15
CA ASN A 158 -17.51 3.58 -27.07
C ASN A 158 -17.32 5.09 -26.83
N GLU A 159 -16.07 5.55 -26.81
CA GLU A 159 -15.66 6.96 -26.59
C GLU A 159 -15.93 7.52 -25.17
N ALA A 160 -16.75 6.86 -24.35
CA ALA A 160 -16.91 7.18 -22.94
C ALA A 160 -15.80 6.56 -22.09
N SER A 161 -15.24 7.35 -21.18
CA SER A 161 -14.28 6.87 -20.18
C SER A 161 -14.95 6.75 -18.82
N TYR A 162 -14.83 5.59 -18.18
CA TYR A 162 -15.38 5.35 -16.85
C TYR A 162 -14.36 4.67 -15.94
N TRP A 163 -14.48 4.91 -14.64
CA TRP A 163 -13.67 4.23 -13.63
C TRP A 163 -14.32 2.90 -13.24
N LYS A 164 -13.51 1.84 -13.16
CA LYS A 164 -13.91 0.52 -12.66
C LYS A 164 -12.97 0.07 -11.57
N VAL A 165 -13.47 -0.68 -10.59
CA VAL A 165 -12.61 -1.32 -9.60
C VAL A 165 -11.86 -2.47 -10.27
N HIS A 166 -10.55 -2.47 -10.14
CA HIS A 166 -9.67 -3.52 -10.64
C HIS A 166 -9.27 -4.50 -9.54
N LYS A 167 -8.87 -3.98 -8.37
CA LYS A 167 -8.45 -4.76 -7.21
C LYS A 167 -8.87 -4.05 -5.93
N THR A 168 -9.08 -4.81 -4.87
CA THR A 168 -9.45 -4.25 -3.57
C THR A 168 -8.99 -5.14 -2.41
N THR A 169 -8.78 -4.52 -1.25
CA THR A 169 -8.61 -5.21 0.04
C THR A 169 -9.79 -4.96 0.98
N LEU A 170 -10.92 -4.44 0.46
CA LEU A 170 -12.12 -4.21 1.24
C LEU A 170 -12.68 -5.56 1.76
N PRO A 171 -13.21 -5.58 2.99
CA PRO A 171 -13.87 -6.77 3.51
C PRO A 171 -15.11 -7.17 2.69
N VAL A 172 -15.41 -8.48 2.65
CA VAL A 172 -16.51 -9.06 1.86
C VAL A 172 -17.90 -8.52 2.19
N HIS A 173 -18.10 -7.98 3.40
CA HIS A 173 -19.38 -7.40 3.80
C HIS A 173 -19.56 -5.96 3.32
N VAL A 174 -18.56 -5.34 2.70
CA VAL A 174 -18.71 -4.04 2.04
C VAL A 174 -19.48 -4.25 0.73
N PRO A 175 -20.60 -3.55 0.48
CA PRO A 175 -21.42 -3.75 -0.71
C PRO A 175 -20.80 -3.07 -1.95
N LEU A 176 -19.62 -3.53 -2.35
CA LEU A 176 -18.81 -2.92 -3.40
C LEU A 176 -19.51 -2.91 -4.76
N ASP A 177 -20.24 -3.97 -5.11
CA ASP A 177 -20.97 -4.06 -6.38
C ASP A 177 -21.97 -2.91 -6.55
N ARG A 178 -22.68 -2.57 -5.46
CA ARG A 178 -23.61 -1.44 -5.43
C ARG A 178 -22.88 -0.12 -5.66
N TYR A 179 -21.77 0.10 -4.97
CA TYR A 179 -20.99 1.33 -5.12
C TYR A 179 -20.37 1.44 -6.51
N GLN A 180 -19.91 0.34 -7.10
CA GLN A 180 -19.37 0.31 -8.46
C GLN A 180 -20.45 0.59 -9.51
N GLN A 181 -21.66 0.03 -9.35
CA GLN A 181 -22.77 0.34 -10.23
C GLN A 181 -23.06 1.85 -10.19
N GLU A 182 -23.17 2.43 -9.00
CA GLU A 182 -23.42 3.86 -8.85
C GLU A 182 -22.27 4.73 -9.42
N LEU A 183 -21.02 4.30 -9.26
CA LEU A 183 -19.87 4.95 -9.90
C LEU A 183 -19.98 4.91 -11.43
N SER A 184 -20.44 3.80 -12.01
CA SER A 184 -20.63 3.69 -13.47
C SER A 184 -21.77 4.57 -14.00
N GLU A 185 -22.80 4.82 -13.19
CA GLU A 185 -23.92 5.68 -13.55
C GLU A 185 -23.56 7.16 -13.40
N THR A 186 -22.95 7.54 -12.28
CA THR A 186 -22.71 8.94 -11.90
C THR A 186 -21.36 9.48 -12.33
N HIS A 187 -20.38 8.60 -12.56
CA HIS A 187 -18.97 8.94 -12.81
C HIS A 187 -18.31 9.74 -11.66
N ASP A 188 -18.93 9.72 -10.47
CA ASP A 188 -18.51 10.50 -9.30
C ASP A 188 -17.63 9.65 -8.38
N VAL A 189 -16.31 9.83 -8.54
CA VAL A 189 -15.30 9.12 -7.74
C VAL A 189 -15.34 9.57 -6.27
N ASP A 190 -15.59 10.85 -6.00
CA ASP A 190 -15.61 11.40 -4.64
C ASP A 190 -16.77 10.80 -3.84
N LYS A 191 -17.94 10.70 -4.46
CA LYS A 191 -19.09 10.02 -3.86
C LYS A 191 -18.81 8.54 -3.62
N PHE A 192 -18.21 7.85 -4.58
CA PHE A 192 -17.83 6.44 -4.47
C PHE A 192 -16.90 6.20 -3.26
N VAL A 193 -15.81 6.95 -3.14
CA VAL A 193 -14.84 6.76 -2.04
C VAL A 193 -15.45 7.16 -0.69
N THR A 194 -16.25 8.23 -0.65
CA THR A 194 -16.91 8.69 0.57
C THR A 194 -17.90 7.66 1.12
N GLN A 195 -18.66 6.99 0.24
CA GLN A 195 -19.60 5.95 0.65
C GLN A 195 -18.88 4.75 1.27
N ILE A 196 -17.79 4.29 0.65
CA ILE A 196 -16.98 3.18 1.16
C ILE A 196 -16.38 3.54 2.52
N HIS A 197 -15.74 4.70 2.63
CA HIS A 197 -15.15 5.16 3.89
C HIS A 197 -16.19 5.23 5.01
N ASN A 198 -17.35 5.83 4.74
CA ASN A 198 -18.44 5.93 5.72
C ASN A 198 -18.96 4.57 6.15
N TYR A 199 -19.01 3.60 5.23
CA TYR A 199 -19.40 2.22 5.54
C TYR A 199 -18.38 1.56 6.49
N LEU A 200 -17.08 1.64 6.15
CA LEU A 200 -16.00 1.09 6.96
C LEU A 200 -15.94 1.73 8.36
N ALA A 201 -16.11 3.05 8.46
CA ALA A 201 -16.15 3.75 9.73
C ALA A 201 -17.30 3.27 10.63
N LYS A 202 -18.51 3.13 10.05
CA LYS A 202 -19.68 2.59 10.76
C LYS A 202 -19.51 1.15 11.18
N ASP A 203 -18.90 0.31 10.33
CA ASP A 203 -18.63 -1.09 10.68
C ASP A 203 -17.62 -1.18 11.84
N ASN A 204 -16.57 -0.35 11.82
CA ASN A 204 -15.62 -0.23 12.92
C ASN A 204 -16.31 0.19 14.22
N GLU A 205 -17.30 1.10 14.18
CA GLU A 205 -18.11 1.45 15.36
C GLU A 205 -19.00 0.29 15.85
N LYS A 206 -19.67 -0.42 14.95
CA LYS A 206 -20.55 -1.54 15.32
C LYS A 206 -19.78 -2.70 15.95
N ARG A 207 -18.60 -3.02 15.44
CA ARG A 207 -17.72 -4.05 16.02
C ARG A 207 -17.24 -3.66 17.42
N LYS A 208 -17.07 -2.35 17.71
CA LYS A 208 -16.79 -1.87 19.07
C LYS A 208 -17.96 -2.13 20.02
N ALA A 209 -19.21 -1.91 19.59
CA ALA A 209 -20.37 -2.10 20.46
C ALA A 209 -20.62 -3.57 20.88
N ARG A 210 -19.96 -4.53 20.22
CA ARG A 210 -20.12 -5.97 20.46
C ARG A 210 -18.97 -6.59 21.26
N SER A 211 -17.92 -5.84 21.58
CA SER A 211 -16.70 -6.27 22.29
C SER A 211 -16.53 -5.51 23.59
#